data_AF-A0A7C6X0Z7-F1
#
_entry.id   AF-A0A7C6X0Z7-F1
#
_cell.length_a   1.000
_cell.length_b   1.000
_cell.length_c   1.000
_cell.angle_alpha   90.00
_cell.angle_beta   90.00
_cell.angle_gamma   90.00
#
_symmetry.space_group_name_H-M   'P 1'
#
loop_
_entity.id
_entity.type
_entity.pdbx_description
1 polymer ?
#
loop_
_entity_poly.entity_id
_entity_poly.type
_entity_poly.pdbx_seq_one_letter_code
_entity_poly.pdbx_strand_id
1 'polypeptide(L)'
;EARKAAQARVREIAAIIEKTGECPTTEPIGPNDRGLFVLKGERLIDSGNIYGGGSWFVIESDYIWYVRNNGGDGAMWDANNVQTGGAGAIGWRVPANEGLAAELRRLEAVLKTKK
;
A
#
# COMPACT_ATOMS: atom_id res chain seq x y z
N GLU A 1 14.51 -13.40 15.78
CA GLU A 1 14.42 -14.15 14.50
C GLU A 1 13.07 -14.01 13.78
N ALA A 2 11.97 -14.59 14.27
CA ALA A 2 10.69 -14.63 13.53
C ALA A 2 10.16 -13.27 13.05
N ARG A 3 10.17 -12.23 13.90
CA ARG A 3 9.72 -10.87 13.52
C ARG A 3 10.59 -10.23 12.43
N LYS A 4 11.92 -10.45 12.48
CA LYS A 4 12.86 -9.93 11.48
C LYS A 4 12.67 -10.63 10.13
N ALA A 5 12.45 -11.94 10.16
CA ALA A 5 12.11 -12.72 8.96
C ALA A 5 10.77 -12.25 8.37
N ALA A 6 9.74 -12.00 9.20
CA ALA A 6 8.47 -11.44 8.74
C ALA A 6 8.65 -10.06 8.09
N GLN A 7 9.43 -9.16 8.69
CA GLN A 7 9.75 -7.86 8.07
C GLN A 7 10.47 -8.01 6.74
N ALA A 8 11.43 -8.93 6.62
CA ALA A 8 12.14 -9.20 5.37
C ALA A 8 11.17 -9.70 4.30
N ARG A 9 10.26 -10.63 4.66
CA ARG A 9 9.26 -11.16 3.73
C ARG A 9 8.26 -10.10 3.28
N VAL A 10 7.83 -9.22 4.18
CA VAL A 10 6.97 -8.07 3.82
C VAL A 10 7.65 -7.16 2.80
N ARG A 11 8.94 -6.86 2.99
CA ARG A 11 9.72 -6.04 2.04
C ARG A 11 9.88 -6.72 0.68
N GLU A 12 10.04 -8.04 0.67
CA GLU A 12 10.12 -8.82 -0.56
C GLU A 12 8.79 -8.77 -1.34
N ILE A 13 7.66 -8.99 -0.66
CA ILE A 13 6.33 -8.88 -1.27
C ILE A 13 6.09 -7.47 -1.82
N ALA A 14 6.42 -6.43 -1.04
CA ALA A 14 6.34 -5.04 -1.48
C ALA A 14 7.15 -4.80 -2.77
N ALA A 15 8.41 -5.25 -2.80
CA ALA A 15 9.28 -5.11 -3.97
C ALA A 15 8.75 -5.87 -5.20
N ILE A 16 8.15 -7.05 -5.00
CA ILE A 16 7.53 -7.82 -6.09
C ILE A 16 6.32 -7.05 -6.65
N ILE A 17 5.41 -6.56 -5.80
CA ILE A 17 4.23 -5.81 -6.25
C ILE A 17 4.65 -4.50 -6.91
N GLU A 18 5.63 -3.78 -6.37
CA GLU A 18 6.14 -2.55 -6.99
C GLU A 18 6.78 -2.79 -8.37
N LYS A 19 7.43 -3.95 -8.57
CA LYS A 19 8.09 -4.29 -9.84
C LYS A 19 7.17 -4.93 -10.87
N THR A 20 6.18 -5.71 -10.43
CA THR A 20 5.35 -6.56 -11.32
C THR A 20 3.88 -6.18 -11.34
N GLY A 21 3.43 -5.44 -10.33
CA GLY A 21 2.07 -4.94 -10.24
C GLY A 21 1.82 -3.76 -11.17
N GLU A 22 0.55 -3.53 -11.45
CA GLU A 22 0.09 -2.37 -12.19
C GLU A 22 0.16 -1.14 -11.29
N CYS A 23 0.72 -0.04 -11.80
CA CYS A 23 0.61 1.28 -11.19
C CYS A 23 -0.39 2.08 -12.03
N PRO A 24 -1.70 1.95 -11.77
CA PRO A 24 -2.70 2.61 -12.59
C PRO A 24 -2.57 4.13 -12.41
N THR A 25 -2.49 4.84 -13.53
CA THR A 25 -2.69 6.29 -13.54
C THR A 25 -4.17 6.55 -13.80
N THR A 26 -4.72 7.52 -13.10
CA THR A 26 -6.11 7.92 -13.26
C THR A 26 -6.15 9.33 -13.77
N GLU A 27 -7.01 9.56 -14.75
CA GLU A 27 -7.32 10.92 -15.18
C GLU A 27 -8.36 11.52 -14.22
N PRO A 28 -8.20 12.79 -13.84
CA PRO A 28 -9.24 13.58 -13.19
C PRO A 28 -10.61 13.46 -13.89
N ILE A 29 -11.66 13.05 -13.16
CA ILE A 29 -13.05 13.01 -13.69
C ILE A 29 -13.72 14.40 -13.58
N GLY A 30 -13.04 15.39 -13.00
CA GLY A 30 -13.52 16.76 -12.88
C GLY A 30 -12.50 17.72 -12.28
N PRO A 31 -12.80 19.03 -12.24
CA PRO A 31 -11.84 20.07 -11.86
C PRO A 31 -11.35 19.98 -10.41
N ASN A 32 -12.07 19.25 -9.55
CA ASN A 32 -11.73 19.05 -8.14
C ASN A 32 -11.39 17.58 -7.82
N ASP A 33 -11.40 16.70 -8.81
CA ASP A 33 -11.08 15.29 -8.64
C ASP A 33 -9.64 15.06 -9.10
N ARG A 34 -8.77 14.60 -8.21
CA ARG A 34 -7.40 14.23 -8.60
C ARG A 34 -7.34 12.83 -9.27
N GLY A 35 -8.48 12.18 -9.47
CA GLY A 35 -8.61 10.83 -10.00
C GLY A 35 -8.15 9.75 -9.00
N LEU A 36 -7.79 10.12 -7.77
CA LEU A 36 -7.11 9.20 -6.85
C LEU A 36 -8.02 8.04 -6.43
N PHE A 37 -7.48 6.82 -6.43
CA PHE A 37 -8.15 5.64 -5.93
C PHE A 37 -8.43 5.74 -4.44
N VAL A 38 -9.69 5.54 -4.07
CA VAL A 38 -10.14 5.44 -2.68
C VAL A 38 -10.21 3.98 -2.28
N LEU A 39 -9.16 3.50 -1.63
CA LEU A 39 -9.07 2.10 -1.20
C LEU A 39 -9.93 1.90 0.05
N LYS A 40 -10.88 0.96 0.00
CA LYS A 40 -11.83 0.68 1.11
C LYS A 40 -11.63 -0.70 1.74
N GLY A 41 -10.64 -1.44 1.25
CA GLY A 41 -10.31 -2.78 1.71
C GLY A 41 -9.67 -2.86 3.09
N GLU A 42 -9.29 -4.08 3.45
CA GLU A 42 -8.59 -4.38 4.71
C GLU A 42 -7.14 -3.85 4.65
N ARG A 43 -6.80 -2.91 5.53
CA ARG A 43 -5.45 -2.33 5.63
C ARG A 43 -4.58 -3.16 6.57
N LEU A 44 -3.43 -3.61 6.07
CA LEU A 44 -2.49 -4.48 6.80
C LEU A 44 -1.07 -3.91 6.83
N ILE A 45 -0.34 -4.26 7.90
CA ILE A 45 1.11 -3.97 8.06
C ILE A 45 1.38 -2.48 7.84
N ASP A 46 0.56 -1.66 8.50
CA ASP A 46 0.60 -0.22 8.32
C ASP A 46 1.74 0.41 9.10
N SER A 47 2.66 1.03 8.35
CA SER A 47 3.76 1.83 8.88
C SER A 47 3.68 3.30 8.46
N GLY A 48 2.57 3.72 7.86
CA GLY A 48 2.34 5.09 7.43
C GLY A 48 2.34 6.08 8.60
N ASN A 49 2.87 7.28 8.37
CA ASN A 49 2.80 8.37 9.32
C ASN A 49 2.19 9.64 8.69
N ILE A 50 1.83 10.62 9.52
CA ILE A 50 1.13 11.85 9.10
C ILE A 50 2.02 12.83 8.31
N TYR A 51 3.34 12.70 8.37
CA TYR A 51 4.31 13.58 7.73
C TYR A 51 4.76 13.07 6.35
N GLY A 52 4.17 11.97 5.88
CA GLY A 52 4.64 11.24 4.70
C GLY A 52 5.64 10.15 5.06
N GLY A 53 5.75 9.14 4.17
CA GLY A 53 6.56 7.96 4.41
C GLY A 53 5.85 6.84 5.16
N GLY A 54 6.52 5.67 5.15
CA GLY A 54 5.90 4.39 5.47
C GLY A 54 5.15 3.78 4.30
N SER A 55 4.67 2.57 4.51
CA SER A 55 3.88 1.81 3.55
C SER A 55 2.90 0.88 4.23
N TRP A 56 1.92 0.40 3.46
CA TRP A 56 0.92 -0.56 3.92
C TRP A 56 0.41 -1.38 2.73
N PHE A 57 -0.36 -2.41 3.04
CA PHE A 57 -1.11 -3.18 2.06
C PHE A 57 -2.60 -2.93 2.23
N VAL A 58 -3.37 -2.99 1.13
CA VAL A 58 -4.83 -3.00 1.17
C VAL A 58 -5.35 -4.18 0.37
N ILE A 59 -6.18 -5.01 0.99
CA ILE A 59 -6.84 -6.15 0.34
C ILE A 59 -8.26 -5.74 -0.04
N GLU A 60 -8.55 -5.67 -1.34
CA GLU A 60 -9.89 -5.52 -1.91
C GLU A 60 -10.37 -6.83 -2.55
N SER A 61 -11.60 -6.85 -3.09
CA SER A 61 -12.19 -8.02 -3.75
C SER A 61 -11.36 -8.47 -4.95
N ASP A 62 -10.94 -7.53 -5.78
CA ASP A 62 -10.35 -7.81 -7.10
C ASP A 62 -8.84 -7.60 -7.11
N TYR A 63 -8.30 -6.86 -6.15
CA TYR A 63 -6.90 -6.46 -6.11
C TYR A 63 -6.30 -6.47 -4.71
N ILE A 64 -5.01 -6.75 -4.64
CA ILE A 64 -4.16 -6.47 -3.48
C ILE A 64 -3.24 -5.32 -3.84
N TRP A 65 -3.33 -4.25 -3.06
CA TRP A 65 -2.54 -3.04 -3.23
C TRP A 65 -1.35 -3.04 -2.28
N TYR A 66 -0.19 -2.66 -2.78
CA TYR A 66 0.92 -2.13 -2.00
C TYR A 66 0.93 -0.62 -2.15
N VAL A 67 0.93 0.11 -1.04
CA VAL A 67 0.85 1.57 -1.03
C VAL A 67 2.06 2.14 -0.31
N ARG A 68 2.77 3.05 -0.99
CA ARG A 68 3.88 3.82 -0.43
C ARG A 68 3.45 5.26 -0.21
N ASN A 69 3.49 5.70 1.03
CA ASN A 69 3.08 7.05 1.40
C ASN A 69 4.05 8.08 0.84
N ASN A 70 3.58 8.89 -0.10
CA ASN A 70 4.34 9.90 -0.80
C ASN A 70 3.80 11.31 -0.50
N GLY A 71 3.13 11.47 0.64
CA GLY A 71 2.49 12.73 1.05
C GLY A 71 3.39 13.72 1.77
N GLY A 72 4.71 13.52 1.76
CA GLY A 72 5.65 14.42 2.43
C GLY A 72 5.89 15.71 1.65
N ASP A 73 6.34 16.75 2.37
CA ASP A 73 6.69 18.05 1.77
C ASP A 73 7.81 17.91 0.73
N GLY A 74 7.64 18.55 -0.42
CA GLY A 74 8.60 18.51 -1.53
C GLY A 74 8.56 17.22 -2.38
N ALA A 75 7.63 16.30 -2.12
CA ALA A 75 7.43 15.12 -2.97
C ALA A 75 6.72 15.48 -4.29
N MET A 76 6.96 14.68 -5.33
CA MET A 76 6.22 14.78 -6.60
C MET A 76 4.81 14.19 -6.41
N TRP A 77 3.87 15.01 -5.99
CA TRP A 77 2.49 14.59 -5.71
C TRP A 77 1.70 14.22 -6.97
N ASP A 78 2.13 14.65 -8.16
CA ASP A 78 1.54 14.26 -9.44
C ASP A 78 1.68 12.75 -9.73
N ALA A 79 2.62 12.08 -9.07
CA ALA A 79 2.79 10.64 -9.17
C ALA A 79 1.81 9.85 -8.26
N ASN A 80 1.08 10.54 -7.38
CA ASN A 80 0.14 9.87 -6.48
C ASN A 80 -1.08 9.41 -7.25
N ASN A 81 -1.48 8.15 -7.02
CA ASN A 81 -2.71 7.58 -7.55
C ASN A 81 -3.64 7.06 -6.44
N VAL A 82 -3.22 7.06 -5.17
CA VAL A 82 -4.04 6.62 -4.03
C VAL A 82 -4.36 7.80 -3.12
N GLN A 83 -5.63 7.92 -2.74
CA GLN A 83 -6.08 8.94 -1.80
C GLN A 83 -5.65 8.60 -0.37
N THR A 84 -5.11 9.59 0.33
CA THR A 84 -4.82 9.52 1.76
C THR A 84 -5.40 10.74 2.47
N GLY A 85 -5.31 10.81 3.79
CA GLY A 85 -5.66 12.04 4.54
C GLY A 85 -4.74 13.23 4.27
N GLY A 86 -3.62 13.02 3.57
CA GLY A 86 -2.65 14.04 3.16
C GLY A 86 -2.60 14.23 1.64
N ALA A 87 -1.40 14.51 1.09
CA ALA A 87 -1.24 14.81 -0.33
C ALA A 87 -1.41 13.60 -1.28
N GLY A 88 -1.57 12.38 -0.74
CA GLY A 88 -1.75 11.13 -1.48
C GLY A 88 -0.60 10.14 -1.31
N ALA A 89 -0.69 9.03 -2.02
CA ALA A 89 0.30 7.96 -2.03
C ALA A 89 0.41 7.33 -3.42
N ILE A 90 1.48 6.56 -3.64
CA ILE A 90 1.66 5.76 -4.85
C ILE A 90 1.29 4.32 -4.51
N GLY A 91 0.38 3.76 -5.29
CA GLY A 91 -0.15 2.41 -5.16
C GLY A 91 0.17 1.56 -6.38
N TRP A 92 0.61 0.33 -6.10
CA TRP A 92 0.75 -0.74 -7.08
C TRP A 92 -0.20 -1.87 -6.71
N ARG A 93 -0.81 -2.49 -7.70
CA ARG A 93 -1.80 -3.56 -7.47
C ARG A 93 -1.48 -4.82 -8.25
N VAL A 94 -1.82 -5.95 -7.67
CA VAL A 94 -1.87 -7.26 -8.34
C VAL A 94 -3.28 -7.84 -8.19
N PRO A 95 -3.72 -8.73 -9.09
CA PRO A 95 -5.00 -9.42 -8.93
C PRO A 95 -5.11 -10.07 -7.55
N ALA A 96 -6.33 -10.05 -6.98
CA ALA A 96 -6.58 -10.66 -5.70
C ALA A 96 -6.19 -12.14 -5.71
N ASN A 97 -5.42 -12.52 -4.70
CA ASN A 97 -4.95 -13.89 -4.52
C ASN A 97 -5.12 -14.24 -3.04
N GLU A 98 -5.98 -15.21 -2.76
CA GLU A 98 -6.28 -15.66 -1.40
C GLU A 98 -5.03 -16.12 -0.65
N GLY A 99 -4.08 -16.77 -1.34
CA GLY A 99 -2.81 -17.22 -0.78
C GLY A 99 -1.96 -16.05 -0.30
N LEU A 100 -1.83 -15.00 -1.13
CA LEU A 100 -1.09 -13.79 -0.78
C LEU A 100 -1.80 -12.99 0.32
N ALA A 101 -3.12 -12.85 0.25
CA ALA A 101 -3.93 -12.21 1.28
C ALA A 101 -3.77 -12.93 2.65
N ALA A 102 -3.86 -14.25 2.67
CA ALA A 102 -3.65 -15.04 3.87
C ALA A 102 -2.21 -14.93 4.39
N GLU A 103 -1.21 -14.89 3.50
CA GLU A 103 0.18 -14.66 3.88
C GLU A 103 0.37 -13.30 4.56
N LEU A 104 -0.17 -12.23 3.99
CA LEU A 104 -0.10 -10.88 4.56
C LEU A 104 -0.75 -10.82 5.95
N ARG A 105 -1.92 -11.44 6.14
CA ARG A 105 -2.59 -11.53 7.46
C ARG A 105 -1.73 -12.27 8.49
N ARG A 106 -1.11 -13.39 8.10
CA ARG A 106 -0.19 -14.13 8.99
C ARG A 106 1.04 -13.29 9.36
N LEU A 107 1.63 -12.61 8.40
CA LEU A 107 2.77 -11.72 8.63
C LEU A 107 2.40 -10.59 9.58
N GLU A 108 1.22 -9.98 9.41
CA GLU A 108 0.74 -8.95 10.31
C GLU A 108 0.58 -9.47 11.74
N ALA A 109 -0.01 -10.65 11.92
CA ALA A 109 -0.15 -11.27 13.24
C ALA A 109 1.21 -11.45 13.92
N VAL A 110 2.22 -11.98 13.21
CA VAL A 110 3.58 -12.13 13.72
C VAL A 110 4.21 -10.79 14.09
N LEU A 111 3.94 -9.73 13.33
CA LEU A 111 4.48 -8.38 13.58
C LEU A 111 3.80 -7.67 14.76
N LYS A 112 2.52 -7.98 15.03
CA LYS A 112 1.71 -7.43 16.11
C LYS A 112 1.87 -8.17 17.45
N THR A 113 2.36 -9.42 17.44
CA THR A 113 2.63 -10.16 18.69
C THR A 113 3.59 -9.37 19.58
N LYS A 114 3.09 -8.93 20.75
CA LYS A 114 3.91 -8.26 21.77
C LYS A 114 4.98 -9.22 22.27
N LYS A 115 6.21 -8.72 22.43
CA LYS A 115 7.25 -9.41 23.20
C LYS A 115 6.80 -9.62 24.63
#